data_AF-A0A2S8B0F4-F1
#
_entry.id   AF-A0A2S8B0F4-F1
#
_cell.length_a   1.000
_cell.length_b   1.000
_cell.length_c   1.000
_cell.angle_alpha   90.00
_cell.angle_beta   90.00
_cell.angle_gamma   90.00
#
_symmetry.space_group_name_H-M   'P 1'
#
loop_
_entity.id
_entity.type
_entity.pdbx_description
1 polymer ?
#
loop_
_entity_poly.entity_id
_entity_poly.type
_entity_poly.pdbx_seq_one_letter_code
_entity_poly.pdbx_strand_id
1 'polypeptide(L)'
;MGHCYHHALSSVKKWGGEAEDYLSLHQWFDEPSKLITADFRHRALRHHAEGIFMLERFFGPAIHISSGRIVPVRLIGEQHVREDLGFIPSFADWVRCIRPEPWMGKAQPIHAAVDRFAAVA
;
A
#
# COMPACT_ATOMS: atom_id res chain seq x y z
N MET A 1 17.64 0.35 -2.47
CA MET A 1 16.24 0.18 -2.90
C MET A 1 16.07 0.80 -4.26
N GLY A 2 15.36 0.16 -5.19
CA GLY A 2 15.10 0.74 -6.50
C GLY A 2 14.30 2.04 -6.37
N HIS A 3 14.61 3.04 -7.19
CA HIS A 3 13.75 4.20 -7.35
C HIS A 3 12.46 3.78 -8.09
N CYS A 4 11.32 4.42 -7.81
CA CYS A 4 10.02 4.10 -8.43
C CYS A 4 10.07 4.12 -9.97
N TYR A 5 10.94 4.96 -10.54
CA TYR A 5 11.23 5.00 -11.98
C TYR A 5 11.68 3.64 -12.55
N HIS A 6 12.51 2.88 -11.82
CA HIS A 6 12.94 1.55 -12.28
C HIS A 6 11.79 0.53 -12.27
N HIS A 7 10.86 0.63 -11.32
CA HIS A 7 9.63 -0.17 -11.35
C HIS A 7 8.74 0.22 -12.54
N ALA A 8 8.64 1.52 -12.85
CA ALA A 8 7.93 2.00 -14.02
C ALA A 8 8.55 1.43 -15.32
N LEU A 9 9.88 1.43 -15.44
CA LEU A 9 10.57 0.79 -16.58
C LEU A 9 10.34 -0.74 -16.62
N SER A 10 10.25 -1.41 -15.47
CA SER A 10 9.89 -2.82 -15.40
C SER A 10 8.45 -3.06 -15.90
N SER A 11 7.52 -2.17 -15.55
CA SER A 11 6.14 -2.17 -16.06
C SER A 11 6.10 -1.92 -17.56
N VAL A 12 6.89 -0.97 -18.08
CA VAL A 12 7.05 -0.75 -19.54
C VAL A 12 7.51 -2.02 -20.23
N LYS A 13 8.55 -2.69 -19.71
CA LYS A 13 9.05 -3.95 -20.26
C LYS A 13 7.98 -5.05 -20.31
N LYS A 14 7.08 -5.09 -19.32
CA LYS A 14 6.05 -6.13 -19.20
C LYS A 14 4.79 -5.82 -20.01
N TRP A 15 4.37 -4.57 -20.05
CA TRP A 15 3.04 -4.17 -20.50
C TRP A 15 3.05 -3.25 -21.74
N GLY A 16 4.18 -2.61 -22.05
CA GLY A 16 4.34 -1.59 -23.09
C GLY A 16 4.12 -0.17 -22.56
N GLY A 17 3.99 0.81 -23.46
CA GLY A 17 3.81 2.23 -23.10
C GLY A 17 5.09 2.90 -22.63
N GLU A 18 4.96 3.96 -21.84
CA GLU A 18 6.05 4.81 -21.35
C GLU A 18 6.11 4.80 -19.81
N ALA A 19 7.23 5.23 -19.23
CA ALA A 19 7.41 5.17 -17.77
C ALA A 19 6.37 6.03 -17.03
N GLU A 20 5.96 7.14 -17.63
CA GLU A 20 4.98 8.10 -17.12
C GLU A 20 3.60 7.46 -16.93
N ASP A 21 3.26 6.43 -17.70
CA ASP A 21 2.01 5.68 -17.57
C ASP A 21 1.92 4.96 -16.20
N TYR A 22 3.06 4.62 -15.60
CA TYR A 22 3.14 3.78 -14.40
C TYR A 22 3.73 4.47 -13.17
N LEU A 23 4.45 5.59 -13.36
CA LEU A 23 5.26 6.19 -12.31
C LEU A 23 4.44 6.54 -11.06
N SER A 24 3.26 7.14 -11.23
CA SER A 24 2.39 7.53 -10.13
C SER A 24 1.87 6.33 -9.32
N LEU A 25 1.62 5.19 -9.97
CA LEU A 25 1.20 3.95 -9.31
C LEU A 25 2.33 3.38 -8.44
N HIS A 26 3.58 3.45 -8.91
CA HIS A 26 4.74 2.99 -8.12
C HIS A 26 5.10 3.97 -7.00
N GLN A 27 5.01 5.28 -7.26
CA GLN A 27 5.20 6.30 -6.23
C GLN A 27 4.20 6.15 -5.08
N TRP A 28 2.95 5.75 -5.36
CA TRP A 28 1.94 5.53 -4.33
C TRP A 28 2.37 4.55 -3.22
N PHE A 29 3.13 3.50 -3.55
CA PHE A 29 3.61 2.56 -2.53
C PHE A 29 4.69 3.16 -1.63
N ASP A 30 5.52 4.04 -2.18
CA ASP A 30 6.73 4.55 -1.56
C ASP A 30 6.57 5.93 -0.91
N GLU A 31 5.91 6.88 -1.56
CA GLU A 31 5.92 8.30 -1.19
C GLU A 31 5.40 8.52 0.24
N PRO A 32 4.18 8.09 0.65
CA PRO A 32 3.73 8.36 2.01
C PRO A 32 4.50 7.59 3.09
N SER A 33 5.14 6.47 2.73
CA SER A 33 5.85 5.64 3.70
C SER A 33 7.30 6.09 3.91
N LYS A 34 8.04 6.39 2.83
CA LYS A 34 9.43 6.88 2.88
C LYS A 34 9.54 8.28 3.49
N LEU A 35 8.48 9.10 3.39
CA LEU A 35 8.41 10.39 4.07
C LEU A 35 8.42 10.28 5.61
N ILE A 36 7.92 9.15 6.15
CA ILE A 36 7.77 8.93 7.60
C ILE A 36 8.89 8.04 8.15
N THR A 37 9.34 7.06 7.36
CA THR A 37 10.37 6.09 7.77
C THR A 37 11.31 5.80 6.60
N ALA A 38 12.57 6.19 6.72
CA ALA A 38 13.56 6.06 5.63
C ALA A 38 14.29 4.70 5.59
N ASP A 39 13.67 3.64 6.12
CA ASP A 39 14.19 2.26 6.11
C ASP A 39 13.10 1.26 5.73
N PHE A 40 13.47 -0.02 5.55
CA PHE A 40 12.58 -1.05 5.02
C PHE A 40 11.22 -1.17 5.72
N ARG A 41 11.09 -0.74 6.99
CA ARG A 41 9.83 -0.80 7.75
C ARG A 41 8.74 0.08 7.13
N HIS A 42 9.11 1.09 6.34
CA HIS A 42 8.15 1.88 5.55
C HIS A 42 7.23 1.00 4.70
N ARG A 43 7.77 -0.13 4.20
CA ARG A 43 7.04 -1.07 3.37
C ARG A 43 5.83 -1.67 4.07
N ALA A 44 5.84 -1.76 5.40
CA ALA A 44 4.70 -2.25 6.19
C ALA A 44 3.42 -1.43 5.99
N LEU A 45 3.53 -0.17 5.55
CA LEU A 45 2.36 0.70 5.34
C LEU A 45 1.51 0.28 4.13
N ARG A 46 2.14 -0.20 3.05
CA ARG A 46 1.43 -0.44 1.76
C ARG A 46 1.94 -1.62 0.93
N HIS A 47 3.10 -2.21 1.22
CA HIS A 47 3.64 -3.34 0.46
C HIS A 47 3.07 -4.66 0.99
N HIS A 48 1.76 -4.82 0.93
CA HIS A 48 1.03 -6.02 1.31
C HIS A 48 -0.28 -6.11 0.52
N ALA A 49 -1.00 -7.22 0.65
CA ALA A 49 -2.23 -7.51 -0.10
C ALA A 49 -3.25 -6.35 -0.08
N GLU A 50 -3.62 -5.83 1.10
CA GLU A 50 -4.56 -4.70 1.20
C GLU A 50 -4.02 -3.43 0.53
N GLY A 51 -2.72 -3.12 0.63
CA GLY A 51 -2.15 -1.96 -0.07
C GLY A 51 -2.28 -2.02 -1.59
N ILE A 52 -2.22 -3.22 -2.18
CA ILE A 52 -2.50 -3.45 -3.61
C ILE A 52 -3.97 -3.19 -3.94
N PHE A 53 -4.89 -3.61 -3.08
CA PHE A 53 -6.32 -3.30 -3.25
C PHE A 53 -6.61 -1.81 -3.08
N MET A 54 -5.91 -1.15 -2.17
CA MET A 54 -6.00 0.30 -2.00
C MET A 54 -5.51 1.03 -3.24
N LEU A 55 -4.40 0.61 -3.86
CA LEU A 55 -3.95 1.17 -5.15
C LEU A 55 -5.10 1.18 -6.18
N GLU A 56 -5.84 0.07 -6.32
CA GLU A 56 -7.00 0.02 -7.22
C GLU A 56 -8.09 1.04 -6.85
N ARG A 57 -8.35 1.26 -5.56
CA ARG A 57 -9.32 2.27 -5.13
C ARG A 57 -8.93 3.68 -5.53
N PHE A 58 -7.63 3.99 -5.55
CA PHE A 58 -7.12 5.32 -5.89
C PHE A 58 -6.98 5.55 -7.40
N PHE A 59 -6.55 4.53 -8.16
CA PHE A 59 -6.24 4.68 -9.59
C PHE A 59 -7.28 4.03 -10.52
N GLY A 60 -8.30 3.38 -9.95
CA GLY A 60 -9.31 2.63 -10.68
C GLY A 60 -8.89 1.17 -10.95
N PRO A 61 -9.80 0.35 -11.50
CA PRO A 61 -9.58 -1.08 -11.76
C PRO A 61 -8.50 -1.35 -12.83
N ALA A 62 -8.35 -0.44 -13.79
CA ALA A 62 -7.38 -0.53 -14.87
C ALA A 62 -7.01 0.87 -15.38
N ILE A 63 -5.84 0.98 -15.99
CA ILE A 63 -5.38 2.20 -16.67
C ILE A 63 -5.31 1.96 -18.18
N HIS A 64 -5.58 3.01 -18.95
CA HIS A 64 -5.23 3.08 -20.35
C HIS A 64 -3.81 3.65 -20.45
N ILE A 65 -2.90 2.90 -21.07
CA ILE A 65 -1.52 3.32 -21.26
C ILE A 65 -1.34 3.93 -22.65
N SER A 66 -0.29 4.72 -22.85
CA SER A 66 0.04 5.41 -24.11
C SER A 66 0.05 4.52 -25.36
N SER A 67 0.33 3.22 -25.22
CA SER A 67 0.26 2.24 -26.32
C SER A 67 -1.15 1.83 -26.75
N GLY A 68 -2.20 2.35 -26.09
CA GLY A 68 -3.61 2.01 -26.34
C GLY A 68 -4.10 0.76 -25.61
N ARG A 69 -3.23 0.09 -24.84
CA ARG A 69 -3.59 -1.09 -24.04
C ARG A 69 -4.29 -0.69 -22.75
N ILE A 70 -5.16 -1.57 -22.26
CA ILE A 70 -5.74 -1.50 -20.92
C ILE A 70 -4.97 -2.46 -20.00
N VAL A 71 -4.45 -1.96 -18.88
CA VAL A 71 -3.66 -2.75 -17.92
C VAL A 71 -4.34 -2.71 -16.54
N PRO A 72 -4.66 -3.87 -15.92
CA PRO A 72 -5.24 -3.90 -14.59
C PRO A 72 -4.29 -3.34 -13.53
N VAL A 73 -4.79 -2.41 -12.71
CA VAL A 73 -3.99 -1.72 -11.68
C VAL A 73 -3.45 -2.70 -10.64
N ARG A 74 -4.25 -3.69 -10.23
CA ARG A 74 -3.81 -4.71 -9.27
C ARG A 74 -2.57 -5.48 -9.75
N LEU A 75 -2.49 -5.80 -11.05
CA LEU A 75 -1.34 -6.55 -11.58
C LEU A 75 -0.04 -5.74 -11.56
N ILE A 76 -0.14 -4.41 -11.69
CA ILE A 76 0.98 -3.48 -11.54
C ILE A 76 1.40 -3.40 -10.06
N GLY A 77 0.44 -3.30 -9.14
CA GLY A 77 0.70 -3.31 -7.70
C GLY A 77 1.33 -4.62 -7.22
N GLU A 78 0.80 -5.76 -7.66
CA GLU A 78 1.38 -7.07 -7.36
C GLU A 78 2.81 -7.21 -7.91
N GLN A 79 3.07 -6.70 -9.11
CA GLN A 79 4.41 -6.66 -9.69
C GLN A 79 5.36 -5.86 -8.80
N HIS A 80 4.99 -4.62 -8.44
CA HIS A 80 5.80 -3.75 -7.59
C HIS A 80 6.19 -4.44 -6.27
N VAL A 81 5.20 -4.99 -5.56
CA VAL A 81 5.44 -5.65 -4.27
C VAL A 81 6.34 -6.89 -4.41
N ARG A 82 6.15 -7.70 -5.46
CA ARG A 82 7.01 -8.88 -5.72
C ARG A 82 8.44 -8.49 -6.09
N GLU A 83 8.63 -7.42 -6.85
CA GLU A 83 9.97 -6.92 -7.20
C GLU A 83 10.74 -6.43 -5.96
N ASP A 84 10.02 -5.93 -4.95
CA ASP A 84 10.62 -5.39 -3.73
C ASP A 84 10.82 -6.41 -2.60
N LEU A 85 9.94 -7.40 -2.50
CA LEU A 85 9.91 -8.35 -1.37
C LEU A 85 10.06 -9.82 -1.79
N GLY A 86 10.00 -10.14 -3.09
CA GLY A 86 10.01 -11.51 -3.62
C GLY A 86 8.69 -12.26 -3.48
N PHE A 87 7.76 -11.78 -2.65
CA PHE A 87 6.39 -12.30 -2.48
C PHE A 87 5.45 -11.18 -2.04
N ILE A 88 4.14 -11.46 -1.95
CA ILE A 88 3.15 -10.50 -1.44
C ILE A 88 2.81 -10.89 0.00
N PRO A 89 3.24 -10.11 1.02
CA PRO A 89 2.86 -10.38 2.39
C PRO A 89 1.41 -9.94 2.66
N SER A 90 0.86 -10.42 3.77
CA SER A 90 -0.35 -9.87 4.39
C SER A 90 0.02 -8.76 5.37
N PHE A 91 -0.96 -7.96 5.82
CA PHE A 91 -0.72 -7.03 6.93
C PHE A 91 -0.37 -7.78 8.23
N ALA A 92 -0.94 -8.99 8.41
CA ALA A 92 -0.65 -9.87 9.55
C ALA A 92 0.85 -10.22 9.65
N ASP A 93 1.56 -10.32 8.52
CA ASP A 93 3.01 -10.57 8.50
C ASP A 93 3.83 -9.43 9.09
N TRP A 94 3.35 -8.20 8.97
CA TRP A 94 3.97 -7.02 9.54
C TRP A 94 3.63 -6.85 11.02
N VAL A 95 2.34 -6.90 11.38
CA VAL A 95 1.90 -6.60 12.75
C VAL A 95 2.31 -7.65 13.77
N ARG A 96 2.52 -8.91 13.36
CA ARG A 96 3.04 -9.95 14.26
C ARG A 96 4.44 -9.65 14.80
N CYS A 97 5.16 -8.72 14.18
CA CYS A 97 6.49 -8.28 14.61
C CYS A 97 6.47 -7.07 15.56
N ILE A 98 5.30 -6.47 15.82
CA ILE A 98 5.18 -5.33 16.73
C ILE A 98 5.38 -5.79 18.18
N ARG A 99 6.26 -5.11 18.91
CA ARG A 99 6.39 -5.27 20.37
C ARG A 99 5.39 -4.32 21.05
N PRO A 100 4.41 -4.84 21.80
CA PRO A 100 3.40 -3.99 22.42
C PRO A 100 4.02 -3.03 23.45
N GLU A 101 3.64 -1.76 23.36
CA GLU A 101 3.92 -0.74 24.37
C GLU A 101 2.63 -0.39 25.14
N PRO A 102 2.70 0.09 26.40
CA PRO A 102 1.52 0.34 27.22
C PRO A 102 0.45 1.25 26.59
N TRP A 103 0.86 2.17 25.71
CA TRP A 103 -0.06 3.10 25.03
C TRP A 103 -0.84 2.46 23.89
N MET A 104 -0.36 1.36 23.30
CA MET A 104 -0.94 0.76 22.09
C MET A 104 -2.28 0.05 22.35
N GLY A 105 -2.50 -0.45 23.56
CA GLY A 105 -3.75 -1.10 23.97
C GLY A 105 -4.66 -0.23 24.84
N LYS A 106 -4.25 1.01 25.14
CA LYS A 106 -4.97 1.88 26.07
C LYS A 106 -6.20 2.48 25.40
N ALA A 107 -7.38 1.94 25.68
CA ALA A 107 -8.67 2.51 25.27
C ALA A 107 -9.42 3.08 26.48
N GLN A 108 -10.02 4.26 26.31
CA GLN A 108 -10.94 4.83 27.31
C GLN A 108 -12.35 4.26 27.05
N PRO A 109 -13.16 3.97 28.08
CA PRO A 109 -14.54 3.54 27.92
C PRO A 109 -15.43 4.74 27.58
N ILE A 110 -15.19 5.38 26.43
CA ILE A 110 -15.85 6.63 26.02
C ILE A 110 -17.37 6.45 25.99
N HIS A 111 -17.86 5.27 25.62
CA HIS A 111 -19.28 4.94 25.64
C HIS A 111 -19.94 5.23 26.99
N ALA A 112 -19.28 4.93 28.12
CA ALA A 112 -19.82 5.21 29.45
C ALA A 112 -19.96 6.72 29.74
N ALA A 113 -19.18 7.56 29.05
CA ALA A 113 -19.20 9.01 29.22
C ALA A 113 -20.11 9.74 28.22
N VAL A 114 -20.36 9.17 27.03
CA VAL A 114 -21.04 9.88 25.92
C VAL A 114 -22.31 9.20 25.43
N ASP A 115 -22.53 7.93 25.75
CA ASP A 115 -23.73 7.22 25.29
C ASP A 115 -24.95 7.65 26.11
N ARG A 116 -25.72 8.59 25.55
CA ARG A 116 -26.98 9.09 26.11
C ARG A 116 -28.07 8.02 26.22
N PHE A 117 -27.86 6.84 25.63
CA PHE A 117 -28.76 5.71 25.68
C PHE A 117 -28.21 4.54 26.50
N ALA A 118 -27.05 4.69 27.15
CA ALA A 118 -26.56 3.72 28.10
C ALA A 118 -27.59 3.59 29.23
N ALA A 119 -28.25 2.43 29.31
CA ALA A 119 -29.17 2.15 30.40
C ALA A 119 -28.41 2.28 31.72
N VAL A 120 -28.94 3.09 32.65
CA VAL A 120 -28.46 3.12 34.03
C VAL A 120 -28.82 1.76 34.64
N ALA A 121 -27.85 0.85 34.67
CA ALA A 121 -27.98 -0.45 35.33
C ALA A 121 -27.93 -0.27 36.86
#